data_AF-A0A923A384-F1
#
_entry.id   AF-A0A923A384-F1
#
_cell.length_a   1.000
_cell.length_b   1.000
_cell.length_c   1.000
_cell.angle_alpha   90.00
_cell.angle_beta   90.00
_cell.angle_gamma   90.00
#
_symmetry.space_group_name_H-M   'P 1'
#
loop_
_entity.id
_entity.type
_entity.pdbx_description
1 polymer ?
#
loop_
_entity_poly.entity_id
_entity_poly.type
_entity_poly.pdbx_seq_one_letter_code
_entity_poly.pdbx_strand_id
1 'polypeptide(L)'
;MKYDTIQASTIFQCKKCGDCCKGYGGTFLTQNDVMAIAEYIHTNPDTFIKEYCEISGKKPVIKQNQQGYCFFWDKICTIHPVKPRMCREWPFIKPVVADIANWEIMAGSCPGIHTNFPDEIIKTIIEKELSKKN
;
A
#
# COMPACT_ATOMS: atom_id res chain seq x y z
N MET A 1 19.18 -27.38 -3.20
CA MET A 1 17.82 -27.58 -2.66
C MET A 1 17.65 -26.75 -1.39
N LYS A 2 17.16 -25.50 -1.46
CA LYS A 2 16.77 -24.73 -0.26
C LYS A 2 15.63 -23.73 -0.49
N TYR A 3 14.90 -23.81 -1.60
CA TYR A 3 13.81 -22.86 -1.91
C TYR A 3 12.58 -23.55 -2.51
N ASP A 4 12.25 -24.77 -2.07
CA ASP A 4 11.13 -25.56 -2.60
C ASP A 4 9.74 -24.96 -2.33
N THR A 5 9.66 -23.80 -1.67
CA THR A 5 8.44 -22.99 -1.59
C THR A 5 8.74 -21.51 -1.76
N ILE A 6 8.73 -21.06 -3.02
CA ILE A 6 8.71 -19.65 -3.44
C ILE A 6 7.30 -19.09 -3.18
N GLN A 7 7.11 -18.40 -2.06
CA GLN A 7 5.83 -17.81 -1.62
C GLN A 7 6.02 -16.36 -1.18
N ALA A 8 4.97 -15.53 -1.31
CA ALA A 8 4.98 -14.14 -0.80
C ALA A 8 5.37 -14.05 0.68
N SER A 9 4.87 -15.01 1.48
CA SER A 9 5.13 -15.11 2.92
C SER A 9 6.60 -15.24 3.28
N THR A 10 7.45 -15.71 2.36
CA THR A 10 8.89 -15.81 2.54
C THR A 10 9.51 -14.43 2.72
N ILE A 11 9.10 -13.45 1.90
CA ILE A 11 9.69 -12.11 1.88
C ILE A 11 8.79 -11.05 2.51
N PHE A 12 7.51 -11.35 2.75
CA PHE A 12 6.58 -10.40 3.37
C PHE A 12 5.53 -11.07 4.26
N GLN A 13 5.42 -10.59 5.49
CA GLN A 13 4.33 -10.95 6.41
C GLN A 13 3.79 -9.70 7.11
N CYS A 14 2.55 -9.32 6.78
CA CYS A 14 1.89 -8.19 7.43
C CYS A 14 1.79 -8.39 8.95
N LYS A 15 2.36 -7.44 9.72
CA LYS A 15 2.34 -7.44 11.19
C LYS A 15 1.13 -6.72 11.78
N LYS A 16 0.22 -6.19 10.95
CA LYS A 16 -0.93 -5.36 11.34
C LYS A 16 -0.55 -4.18 12.24
N CYS A 17 0.65 -3.62 12.05
CA CYS A 17 1.20 -2.52 12.86
C CYS A 17 0.65 -1.13 12.50
N GLY A 18 0.11 -0.96 11.28
CA GLY A 18 -0.36 0.33 10.77
C GLY A 18 0.72 1.24 10.18
N ASP A 19 1.99 0.83 10.20
CA ASP A 19 3.12 1.66 9.72
C ASP A 19 3.05 1.99 8.23
N CYS A 20 2.39 1.16 7.42
CA CYS A 20 2.19 1.44 5.99
C CYS A 20 1.31 2.69 5.72
N CYS A 21 0.65 3.23 6.76
CA CYS A 21 -0.07 4.49 6.67
C CYS A 21 0.81 5.70 6.97
N LYS A 22 2.07 5.52 7.40
CA LYS A 22 2.99 6.59 7.75
C LYS A 22 3.71 7.11 6.50
N GLY A 23 3.89 8.43 6.41
CA GLY A 23 4.71 9.05 5.38
C GLY A 23 3.94 9.97 4.43
N TYR A 24 4.70 10.80 3.71
CA TYR A 24 4.22 11.89 2.88
C TYR A 24 3.98 11.45 1.43
N GLY A 25 3.02 12.08 0.75
CA GLY A 25 2.67 11.81 -0.66
C GLY A 25 1.29 11.18 -0.88
N GLY A 26 0.66 10.68 0.18
CA GLY A 26 -0.71 10.16 0.16
C GLY A 26 -0.87 8.90 -0.70
N THR A 27 -2.07 8.32 -0.66
CA THR A 27 -2.42 7.16 -1.50
C THR A 27 -3.22 7.60 -2.71
N PHE A 28 -2.70 7.40 -3.92
CA PHE A 28 -3.44 7.62 -5.16
C PHE A 28 -4.74 6.80 -5.20
N LEU A 29 -5.82 7.47 -5.58
CA LEU A 29 -7.14 6.87 -5.70
C LEU A 29 -7.55 6.75 -7.16
N THR A 30 -8.15 5.60 -7.49
CA THR A 30 -8.95 5.44 -8.71
C THR A 30 -10.37 5.96 -8.46
N GLN A 31 -11.17 6.11 -9.53
CA GLN A 31 -12.58 6.45 -9.39
C GLN A 31 -13.32 5.42 -8.53
N ASN A 32 -13.02 4.13 -8.69
CA ASN A 32 -13.64 3.07 -7.88
C ASN A 32 -13.25 3.18 -6.40
N ASP A 33 -12.01 3.54 -6.08
CA ASP A 33 -11.60 3.75 -4.69
C ASP A 33 -12.36 4.94 -4.09
N VAL A 34 -12.50 6.05 -4.83
CA VAL A 34 -13.28 7.23 -4.41
C VAL A 34 -14.72 6.84 -4.09
N MET A 35 -15.40 6.12 -5.00
CA MET A 35 -16.78 5.70 -4.80
C MET A 35 -16.93 4.79 -3.58
N ALA A 36 -16.09 3.76 -3.46
CA ALA A 36 -16.18 2.77 -2.39
C ALA A 36 -15.88 3.37 -1.01
N ILE A 37 -14.89 4.27 -0.92
CA ILE A 37 -14.55 4.92 0.36
C ILE A 37 -15.65 5.91 0.75
N ALA A 38 -16.15 6.71 -0.19
CA ALA A 38 -17.22 7.66 0.07
C ALA A 38 -18.48 6.97 0.60
N GLU A 39 -18.89 5.87 -0.04
CA GLU A 39 -20.02 5.04 0.40
C GLU A 39 -19.81 4.49 1.83
N TYR A 40 -18.63 3.94 2.09
CA TYR A 40 -18.29 3.34 3.38
C TYR A 40 -18.29 4.34 4.55
N ILE A 41 -17.89 5.59 4.31
CA ILE A 41 -17.89 6.65 5.33
C ILE A 41 -19.17 7.50 5.30
N HIS A 42 -20.17 7.09 4.53
CA HIS A 42 -21.48 7.73 4.43
C HIS A 42 -21.44 9.19 3.94
N THR A 43 -20.65 9.45 2.91
CA THR A 43 -20.60 10.74 2.21
C THR A 43 -20.74 10.56 0.69
N ASN A 44 -20.91 11.65 -0.05
CA ASN A 44 -20.83 11.62 -1.51
C ASN A 44 -19.36 11.75 -2.00
N PRO A 45 -19.05 11.30 -3.23
CA PRO A 45 -17.71 11.34 -3.81
C PRO A 45 -17.05 12.72 -3.84
N ASP A 46 -17.80 13.77 -4.17
CA ASP A 46 -17.26 15.12 -4.30
C ASP A 46 -16.84 15.68 -2.94
N THR A 47 -17.68 15.48 -1.93
CA THR A 47 -17.35 15.79 -0.54
C THR A 47 -16.17 14.96 -0.05
N PHE A 48 -16.09 13.68 -0.40
CA PHE A 48 -14.94 12.85 -0.04
C PHE A 48 -13.63 13.41 -0.62
N ILE A 49 -13.61 13.74 -1.92
CA ILE A 49 -12.42 14.32 -2.56
C ILE A 49 -12.06 15.66 -1.89
N LYS A 50 -13.04 16.53 -1.66
CA LYS A 50 -12.80 17.85 -1.08
C LYS A 50 -12.27 17.80 0.35
N GLU A 51 -12.88 16.96 1.19
CA GLU A 51 -12.64 17.00 2.64
C GLU A 51 -11.53 16.03 3.07
N TYR A 52 -11.25 14.96 2.31
CA TYR A 52 -10.34 13.88 2.72
C TYR A 52 -9.15 13.68 1.78
N CYS A 53 -9.13 14.34 0.63
CA CYS A 53 -8.05 14.20 -0.36
C CYS A 53 -7.32 15.52 -0.62
N GLU A 54 -6.14 15.38 -1.20
CA GLU A 54 -5.37 16.46 -1.83
C GLU A 54 -5.10 16.07 -3.29
N ILE A 55 -4.81 17.05 -4.15
CA ILE A 55 -4.48 16.78 -5.56
C ILE A 55 -2.98 16.70 -5.74
N SER A 56 -2.49 15.53 -6.17
CA SER A 56 -1.10 15.32 -6.57
C SER A 56 -1.04 15.11 -8.09
N GLY A 57 -0.44 16.08 -8.79
CA GLY A 57 -0.49 16.16 -10.25
C GLY A 57 -1.92 16.34 -10.75
N LYS A 58 -2.53 15.26 -11.28
CA LYS A 58 -3.92 15.24 -11.77
C LYS A 58 -4.81 14.22 -11.05
N LYS A 59 -4.32 13.65 -9.95
CA LYS A 59 -5.01 12.55 -9.25
C LYS A 59 -5.25 12.91 -7.78
N PRO A 60 -6.41 12.54 -7.22
CA PRO A 60 -6.62 12.65 -5.78
C PRO A 60 -5.76 11.64 -5.03
N VAL A 61 -5.16 12.10 -3.94
CA VAL A 61 -4.48 11.28 -2.94
C VAL A 61 -5.13 11.49 -1.58
N ILE A 62 -5.23 10.45 -0.75
CA ILE A 62 -5.71 10.63 0.63
C ILE A 62 -4.72 11.55 1.37
N LYS A 63 -5.24 12.61 2.00
CA LYS A 63 -4.42 13.57 2.75
C LYS A 63 -3.85 12.95 4.03
N GLN A 64 -2.89 13.64 4.63
CA GLN A 64 -2.34 13.22 5.92
C GLN A 64 -3.06 13.91 7.09
N ASN A 65 -3.03 13.26 8.25
CA ASN A 65 -3.33 13.88 9.52
C ASN A 65 -2.11 14.65 10.06
N GLN A 66 -2.31 15.38 11.16
CA GLN A 66 -1.25 16.20 11.78
C GLN A 66 -0.05 15.39 12.31
N GLN A 67 -0.19 14.07 12.45
CA GLN A 67 0.87 13.17 12.91
C GLN A 67 1.68 12.57 11.74
N GLY A 68 1.39 12.96 10.49
CA GLY A 68 2.07 12.47 9.30
C GLY A 68 1.63 11.08 8.83
N TYR A 69 0.49 10.59 9.32
CA TYR A 69 -0.15 9.37 8.84
C TYR A 69 -1.31 9.70 7.88
N CYS A 70 -1.73 8.72 7.07
CA CYS A 70 -2.98 8.76 6.32
C CYS A 70 -4.15 9.26 7.20
N PHE A 71 -5.03 10.09 6.65
CA PHE A 71 -6.17 10.65 7.38
C PHE A 71 -7.02 9.59 8.09
N PHE A 72 -7.18 8.41 7.49
CA PHE A 72 -7.96 7.29 8.05
C PHE A 72 -7.18 6.38 9.01
N TRP A 73 -6.04 6.83 9.52
CA TRP A 73 -5.26 6.08 10.48
C TRP A 73 -5.68 6.39 11.93
N ASP A 74 -5.98 5.33 12.68
CA ASP A 74 -6.09 5.33 14.14
C ASP A 74 -5.44 4.05 14.67
N LYS A 75 -4.10 4.08 14.79
CA LYS A 75 -3.21 2.91 15.05
C LYS A 75 -3.22 1.86 13.94
N ILE A 76 -4.37 1.58 13.35
CA ILE A 76 -4.61 0.78 12.15
C ILE A 76 -5.51 1.53 11.19
N CYS A 77 -5.72 0.99 9.99
CA CYS A 77 -6.57 1.59 8.97
C CYS A 77 -8.06 1.45 9.34
N THR A 78 -8.76 2.58 9.52
CA THR A 78 -10.19 2.61 9.86
C THR A 78 -11.10 2.25 8.68
N ILE A 79 -10.62 2.45 7.44
CA ILE A 79 -11.31 2.06 6.20
C ILE A 79 -10.81 0.72 5.65
N HIS A 80 -10.35 -0.19 6.52
CA HIS A 80 -9.77 -1.47 6.11
C HIS A 80 -10.61 -2.27 5.07
N PRO A 81 -11.94 -2.37 5.21
CA PRO A 81 -12.78 -3.12 4.26
C PRO A 81 -12.79 -2.55 2.83
N VAL A 82 -12.58 -1.24 2.69
CA VAL A 82 -12.58 -0.52 1.41
C VAL A 82 -11.22 0.11 1.11
N LYS A 83 -10.14 -0.48 1.63
CA LYS A 83 -8.76 -0.02 1.38
C LYS A 83 -8.55 0.27 -0.10
N PRO A 84 -7.98 1.42 -0.48
CA PRO A 84 -7.75 1.71 -1.88
C PRO A 84 -6.76 0.72 -2.51
N ARG A 85 -6.77 0.59 -3.84
CA ARG A 85 -5.93 -0.37 -4.59
C ARG A 85 -4.48 -0.41 -4.10
N MET A 86 -3.83 0.75 -4.01
CA MET A 86 -2.43 0.85 -3.59
C MET A 86 -2.20 0.26 -2.18
N CYS A 87 -3.12 0.50 -1.23
CA CYS A 87 -3.02 -0.05 0.12
C CYS A 87 -3.28 -1.56 0.18
N ARG A 88 -4.14 -2.11 -0.70
CA ARG A 88 -4.36 -3.56 -0.82
C ARG A 88 -3.16 -4.27 -1.43
N GLU A 89 -2.45 -3.58 -2.32
CA GLU A 89 -1.33 -4.15 -3.05
C GLU A 89 -0.02 -4.12 -2.26
N TRP A 90 0.08 -3.35 -1.17
CA TRP A 90 1.30 -3.21 -0.36
C TRP A 90 1.85 -4.58 0.12
N PRO A 91 3.16 -4.85 -0.02
CA PRO A 91 4.20 -4.02 -0.64
C PRO A 91 4.37 -4.26 -2.16
N PHE A 92 3.63 -5.20 -2.75
CA PHE A 92 3.69 -5.61 -4.15
C PHE A 92 2.96 -4.65 -5.11
N ILE A 93 3.25 -3.36 -5.02
CA ILE A 93 2.70 -2.31 -5.88
C ILE A 93 3.58 -2.23 -7.14
N LYS A 94 3.04 -2.60 -8.31
CA LYS A 94 3.82 -2.82 -9.55
C LYS A 94 4.85 -1.72 -9.87
N PRO A 95 4.51 -0.42 -9.89
CA PRO A 95 5.49 0.63 -10.15
C PRO A 95 6.60 0.75 -9.08
N VAL A 96 6.29 0.41 -7.82
CA VAL A 96 7.23 0.54 -6.71
C VAL A 96 8.24 -0.60 -6.75
N VAL A 97 7.77 -1.83 -6.96
CA VAL A 97 8.64 -3.03 -7.00
C VAL A 97 9.29 -3.28 -8.37
N ALA A 98 9.13 -2.36 -9.33
CA ALA A 98 9.79 -2.43 -10.63
C ALA A 98 11.31 -2.30 -10.50
N ASP A 99 11.78 -1.56 -9.50
CA ASP A 99 13.18 -1.52 -9.09
C ASP A 99 13.34 -2.27 -7.77
N ILE A 100 14.23 -3.25 -7.75
CA ILE A 100 14.50 -4.05 -6.54
C ILE A 100 15.07 -3.20 -5.41
N ALA A 101 15.78 -2.10 -5.71
CA ALA A 101 16.31 -1.20 -4.69
C ALA A 101 15.21 -0.60 -3.82
N ASN A 102 13.99 -0.45 -4.35
CA ASN A 102 12.85 0.03 -3.59
C ASN A 102 12.37 -0.96 -2.52
N TRP A 103 12.70 -2.25 -2.63
CA TRP A 103 12.35 -3.24 -1.61
C TRP A 103 13.00 -2.91 -0.26
N GLU A 104 14.29 -2.58 -0.29
CA GLU A 104 15.07 -2.18 0.89
C GLU A 104 14.55 -0.88 1.49
N ILE A 105 14.21 0.09 0.62
CA ILE A 105 13.63 1.38 1.04
C ILE A 105 12.27 1.15 1.72
N MET A 106 11.41 0.31 1.14
CA MET A 106 10.11 -0.01 1.72
C MET A 106 10.23 -0.75 3.06
N ALA A 107 11.28 -1.53 3.28
CA ALA A 107 11.52 -2.20 4.56
C ALA A 107 11.68 -1.19 5.71
N GLY A 108 12.22 0.00 5.44
CA GLY A 108 12.24 1.12 6.39
C GLY A 108 10.85 1.65 6.80
N SER A 109 9.81 1.35 6.00
CA SER A 109 8.42 1.74 6.25
C SER A 109 7.52 0.59 6.68
N CYS A 110 8.02 -0.66 6.70
CA CYS A 110 7.23 -1.81 7.07
C CYS A 110 8.07 -2.93 7.69
N PRO A 111 7.86 -3.26 8.99
CA PRO A 111 8.60 -4.34 9.66
C PRO A 111 8.20 -5.75 9.18
N GLY A 112 7.21 -5.84 8.29
CA GLY A 112 6.80 -7.09 7.67
C GLY A 112 7.61 -7.48 6.44
N ILE A 113 8.44 -6.58 5.91
CA ILE A 113 9.28 -6.81 4.74
C ILE A 113 10.61 -7.42 5.19
N HIS A 114 10.96 -8.56 4.61
CA HIS A 114 12.21 -9.25 4.88
C HIS A 114 13.22 -8.94 3.78
N THR A 115 14.44 -8.57 4.17
CA THR A 115 15.53 -8.23 3.26
C THR A 115 16.74 -9.17 3.38
N ASN A 116 16.65 -10.19 4.23
CA ASN A 116 17.68 -11.19 4.45
C ASN A 116 17.73 -12.30 3.38
N PHE A 117 17.26 -12.01 2.17
CA PHE A 117 17.21 -12.94 1.03
C PHE A 117 17.95 -12.34 -0.16
N PRO A 118 18.56 -13.16 -1.04
CA PRO A 118 19.17 -12.65 -2.27
C PRO A 118 18.14 -11.96 -3.18
N ASP A 119 18.57 -10.89 -3.86
CA ASP A 119 17.76 -10.12 -4.80
C ASP A 119 17.04 -11.00 -5.83
N GLU A 120 17.71 -12.04 -6.34
CA GLU A 120 17.14 -12.96 -7.33
C GLU A 120 15.91 -13.69 -6.78
N ILE A 121 15.94 -14.06 -5.50
CA ILE A 121 14.81 -14.73 -4.82
C ILE A 121 13.67 -13.73 -4.62
N ILE A 122 13.98 -12.52 -4.17
CA ILE A 122 12.99 -11.47 -3.94
C ILE A 122 12.30 -11.10 -5.26
N LYS A 123 13.06 -10.86 -6.33
CA LYS A 123 12.55 -10.58 -7.70
C LYS A 123 11.63 -11.69 -8.19
N THR A 124 12.06 -12.94 -8.08
CA THR A 124 11.27 -14.11 -8.51
C THR A 124 9.91 -14.16 -7.79
N ILE A 125 9.88 -13.89 -6.48
CA ILE A 125 8.63 -13.87 -5.72
C ILE A 125 7.76 -12.68 -6.13
N ILE A 126 8.34 -11.48 -6.27
CA ILE A 126 7.63 -10.28 -6.71
C ILE A 126 6.95 -10.51 -8.07
N GLU A 127 7.67 -11.03 -9.06
CA GLU A 127 7.13 -11.32 -10.39
C GLU A 127 5.95 -12.30 -10.33
N LYS A 128 6.07 -13.34 -9.51
CA LYS A 128 4.99 -14.31 -9.27
C LYS A 128 3.78 -13.69 -8.57
N GLU A 129 3.95 -12.75 -7.65
CA GLU A 129 2.83 -12.05 -7.02
C GLU A 129 2.17 -11.04 -7.96
N LEU A 130 2.93 -10.40 -8.84
CA LEU A 130 2.39 -9.48 -9.83
C LEU A 130 1.60 -10.20 -10.93
N SER A 131 1.98 -11.43 -11.32
CA SER A 131 1.27 -12.19 -12.35
C SER A 131 -0.12 -12.67 -11.91
N LYS A 132 -0.37 -12.84 -10.61
CA LYS A 132 -1.70 -13.20 -10.05
C LYS A 132 -2.73 -12.07 -10.13
N LYS A 133 -2.27 -10.83 -10.30
CA LYS A 133 -3.12 -9.62 -10.29
C LYS A 133 -3.55 -9.18 -11.70
N ASN A 134 -3.10 -9.89 -12.73
CA ASN A 134 -3.48 -9.66 -14.13
C ASN A 134 -4.67 -10.53 -14.54
#